data_AF-A0A3S3Q0N7-F1
#
_entry.id   AF-A0A3S3Q0N7-F1
#
_cell.length_a   1.000
_cell.length_b   1.000
_cell.length_c   1.000
_cell.angle_alpha   90.00
_cell.angle_beta   90.00
_cell.angle_gamma   90.00
#
_symmetry.space_group_name_H-M   'P 1'
#
loop_
_entity.id
_entity.type
_entity.pdbx_description
1 polymer ?
#
loop_
_entity_poly.entity_id
_entity_poly.type
_entity_poly.pdbx_seq_one_letter_code
_entity_poly.pdbx_strand_id
1 'polypeptide(L)'
;MSADANQAAVNVNVDELYNKYNALTEAGDKIAEHEDEYNFILLGVKGNANEKRLASQFIAKFFKHFPHLYEKAIDALLDLCEDEDIIIRKQVIKDLPTICKECKHFVPKITDILAQLLLTEDTNELQLINTSLVTLCKLHPQGFLSGLFSQIECGEDVTRERVIKFLSLKMKTLPEDLFSKEVQEFFLQESRKAMQDCTKEEFITFMTLLSSLKISKTVSGQQVLIDIITEQAELDNPFNPDDFESVDKVLMCIKQAAPYFSPFVNSNRFMQYICTQIIPCIDRLRGYDLPGIDLEILQALAEISPHVQPTNTNHPIDLNACLNVVFNNLLEHMPLPPLNEENTDKVEEPSLQLSHVECLMYAFHQLVRHNPTFLSSSSNESGSGDDRVKDIKLRLQYLARGVQNYIKKLKESLATLKKGDDLKSEENKLKYAALKTTSNINALIKDLFKTPPAFKVVVNLSWKPVKKPISTPLPQSLSSTTVNTAASTGSANTTEASTGVENSSTKRKAITAPEGSKPKKEIRQVYAPPSGKFSANITTNYLNNFRGGRGSYFRGNFRGQGFRGGR
;
A
#
# COMPACT_ATOMS: atom_id res chain seq x y z
N MET A 1 75.31 13.58 -13.24
CA MET A 1 74.84 13.50 -11.84
C MET A 1 73.40 13.01 -11.92
N SER A 2 73.12 11.71 -12.12
CA SER A 2 73.26 10.57 -11.20
C SER A 2 72.71 10.88 -9.81
N ALA A 3 71.42 10.62 -9.64
CA ALA A 3 70.74 10.39 -8.37
C ALA A 3 69.47 9.55 -8.62
N ASP A 4 69.63 8.43 -9.34
CA ASP A 4 68.69 7.30 -9.27
C ASP A 4 69.40 6.23 -8.45
N ALA A 5 69.15 6.24 -7.13
CA ALA A 5 69.70 5.28 -6.20
C ALA A 5 68.55 4.66 -5.39
N ASN A 6 68.24 3.41 -5.74
CA ASN A 6 67.65 2.38 -4.88
C ASN A 6 66.51 2.79 -3.93
N GLN A 7 65.28 2.82 -4.45
CA GLN A 7 64.19 2.15 -3.72
C GLN A 7 64.23 0.68 -4.11
N ALA A 8 64.84 -0.16 -3.27
CA ALA A 8 64.68 -1.60 -3.39
C ALA A 8 63.18 -1.89 -3.35
N ALA A 9 62.62 -2.38 -4.45
CA ALA A 9 61.25 -2.87 -4.47
C ALA A 9 61.15 -3.95 -3.38
N VAL A 10 60.46 -3.64 -2.28
CA VAL A 10 60.17 -4.61 -1.22
C VAL A 10 59.40 -5.74 -1.88
N ASN A 11 60.08 -6.86 -2.12
CA ASN A 11 59.53 -7.96 -2.89
C ASN A 11 58.67 -8.81 -1.95
N VAL A 12 57.41 -8.45 -1.80
CA VAL A 12 56.48 -9.16 -0.91
C VAL A 12 56.15 -10.53 -1.51
N ASN A 13 56.36 -11.60 -0.74
CA ASN A 13 55.98 -12.96 -1.09
C ASN A 13 55.04 -13.57 -0.02
N VAL A 14 54.26 -14.56 -0.43
CA VAL A 14 53.32 -15.33 0.40
C VAL A 14 53.96 -15.86 1.69
N ASP A 15 55.15 -16.46 1.60
CA ASP A 15 55.84 -17.03 2.78
C ASP A 15 56.17 -15.96 3.83
N GLU A 16 56.60 -14.79 3.38
CA GLU A 16 56.89 -13.66 4.28
C GLU A 16 55.61 -13.13 4.92
N LEU A 17 54.51 -13.01 4.16
CA LEU A 17 53.21 -12.63 4.72
C LEU A 17 52.75 -13.60 5.82
N TYR A 18 52.93 -14.91 5.63
CA TYR A 18 52.63 -15.91 6.67
C TYR A 18 53.54 -15.78 7.88
N ASN A 19 54.82 -15.53 7.70
CA ASN A 19 55.75 -15.29 8.81
C ASN A 19 55.32 -14.07 9.64
N LYS A 20 54.93 -12.97 8.99
CA LYS A 20 54.41 -11.77 9.67
C LYS A 20 53.08 -12.04 10.38
N TYR A 21 52.18 -12.79 9.74
CA TYR A 21 50.92 -13.21 10.35
C TYR A 21 51.13 -14.06 11.62
N ASN A 22 52.07 -15.00 11.59
CA ASN A 22 52.38 -15.86 12.73
C ASN A 22 52.96 -15.02 13.88
N ALA A 23 53.91 -14.12 13.59
CA ALA A 23 54.47 -13.20 14.58
C ALA A 23 53.37 -12.37 15.28
N LEU A 24 52.45 -11.79 14.52
CA LEU A 24 51.32 -11.03 15.09
C LEU A 24 50.36 -11.92 15.89
N THR A 25 50.13 -13.16 15.47
CA THR A 25 49.25 -14.09 16.18
C THR A 25 49.88 -14.57 17.50
N GLU A 26 51.19 -14.76 17.53
CA GLU A 26 51.96 -15.24 18.69
C GLU A 26 52.25 -14.13 19.71
N ALA A 27 52.24 -12.85 19.28
CA ALA A 27 52.53 -11.71 20.14
C ALA A 27 51.55 -11.51 21.30
N GLY A 28 50.32 -12.03 21.20
CA GLY A 28 49.29 -11.92 22.25
C GLY A 28 49.05 -10.48 22.67
N ASP A 29 49.23 -10.18 23.96
CA ASP A 29 49.03 -8.83 24.52
C ASP A 29 50.07 -7.79 24.02
N LYS A 30 51.21 -8.25 23.49
CA LYS A 30 52.28 -7.38 22.97
C LYS A 30 52.15 -7.06 21.48
N ILE A 31 51.04 -7.43 20.85
CA ILE A 31 50.84 -7.23 19.42
C ILE A 31 51.02 -5.77 18.96
N ALA A 32 50.73 -4.80 19.82
CA ALA A 32 50.95 -3.38 19.52
C ALA A 32 52.44 -3.00 19.33
N GLU A 33 53.37 -3.80 19.85
CA GLU A 33 54.82 -3.62 19.66
C GLU A 33 55.28 -4.10 18.26
N HIS A 34 54.44 -4.86 17.55
CA HIS A 34 54.73 -5.47 16.24
C HIS A 34 54.13 -4.66 15.07
N GLU A 35 54.29 -3.34 15.11
CA GLU A 35 53.76 -2.45 14.09
C GLU A 35 54.44 -2.67 12.72
N ASP A 36 55.73 -2.99 12.71
CA ASP A 36 56.51 -3.23 11.49
C ASP A 36 55.98 -4.44 10.71
N GLU A 37 55.58 -5.50 11.42
CA GLU A 37 54.98 -6.69 10.82
C GLU A 37 53.61 -6.37 10.18
N TYR A 38 52.80 -5.53 10.84
CA TYR A 38 51.54 -5.09 10.26
C TYR A 38 51.76 -4.15 9.05
N ASN A 39 52.71 -3.23 9.14
CA ASN A 39 53.11 -2.39 8.00
C ASN A 39 53.58 -3.20 6.80
N PHE A 40 54.32 -4.30 7.03
CA PHE A 40 54.71 -5.22 5.96
C PHE A 40 53.49 -5.90 5.32
N ILE A 41 52.51 -6.34 6.12
CA ILE A 41 51.25 -6.90 5.62
C ILE A 41 50.49 -5.88 4.75
N LEU A 42 50.46 -4.59 5.14
CA LEU A 42 49.85 -3.53 4.32
C LEU A 42 50.53 -3.39 2.96
N LEU A 43 51.85 -3.60 2.85
CA LEU A 43 52.56 -3.58 1.56
C LEU A 43 52.16 -4.74 0.64
N GLY A 44 51.61 -5.82 1.20
CA GLY A 44 51.16 -6.99 0.43
C GLY A 44 50.08 -6.68 -0.61
N VAL A 45 49.37 -5.56 -0.49
CA VAL A 45 48.40 -5.10 -1.49
C VAL A 45 49.05 -4.71 -2.83
N LYS A 46 50.38 -4.50 -2.83
CA LYS A 46 51.18 -4.23 -4.04
C LYS A 46 51.85 -5.49 -4.62
N GLY A 47 51.61 -6.67 -4.03
CA GLY A 47 52.13 -7.96 -4.51
C GLY A 47 51.35 -8.55 -5.69
N ASN A 48 51.51 -9.85 -5.96
CA ASN A 48 50.73 -10.55 -6.98
C ASN A 48 49.38 -11.02 -6.42
N ALA A 49 48.61 -11.76 -7.22
CA ALA A 49 47.25 -12.15 -6.89
C ALA A 49 47.12 -12.93 -5.57
N ASN A 50 48.08 -13.79 -5.23
CA ASN A 50 48.03 -14.56 -3.99
C ASN A 50 48.37 -13.70 -2.77
N GLU A 51 49.37 -12.83 -2.89
CA GLU A 51 49.81 -11.90 -1.85
C GLU A 51 48.71 -10.91 -1.52
N LYS A 52 48.08 -10.31 -2.54
CA LYS A 52 46.94 -9.39 -2.38
C LYS A 52 45.77 -10.02 -1.63
N ARG A 53 45.41 -11.27 -1.99
CA ARG A 53 44.32 -12.01 -1.33
C ARG A 53 44.64 -12.35 0.13
N LEU A 54 45.90 -12.63 0.45
CA LEU A 54 46.34 -12.86 1.83
C LEU A 54 46.41 -11.56 2.62
N ALA A 55 46.95 -10.51 2.01
CA ALA A 55 47.02 -9.17 2.60
C ALA A 55 45.62 -8.72 3.04
N SER A 56 44.60 -8.80 2.17
CA SER A 56 43.21 -8.47 2.52
C SER A 56 42.75 -9.11 3.84
N GLN A 57 42.93 -10.43 3.97
CA GLN A 57 42.52 -11.19 5.14
C GLN A 57 43.30 -10.78 6.40
N PHE A 58 44.61 -10.59 6.25
CA PHE A 58 45.50 -10.29 7.37
C PHE A 58 45.32 -8.85 7.86
N ILE A 59 45.16 -7.89 6.93
CA ILE A 59 44.85 -6.50 7.24
C ILE A 59 43.58 -6.43 8.08
N ALA A 60 42.49 -7.07 7.61
CA ALA A 60 41.20 -7.07 8.30
C ALA A 60 41.24 -7.78 9.67
N LYS A 61 42.04 -8.85 9.81
CA LYS A 61 42.16 -9.62 11.06
C LYS A 61 42.82 -8.81 12.17
N PHE A 62 43.95 -8.16 11.87
CA PHE A 62 44.75 -7.47 12.89
C PHE A 62 44.41 -5.98 13.04
N PHE A 63 43.56 -5.44 12.15
CA PHE A 63 43.16 -4.05 12.10
C PHE A 63 43.01 -3.40 13.47
N LYS A 64 42.16 -3.96 14.34
CA LYS A 64 41.81 -3.40 15.67
C LYS A 64 43.00 -3.04 16.55
N HIS A 65 44.13 -3.73 16.39
CA HIS A 65 45.31 -3.59 17.25
C HIS A 65 46.20 -2.40 16.90
N PHE A 66 46.00 -1.78 15.72
CA PHE A 66 46.84 -0.71 15.22
C PHE A 66 46.03 0.56 14.89
N PRO A 67 45.48 1.29 15.89
CA PRO A 67 44.65 2.48 15.65
C PRO A 67 45.34 3.58 14.83
N HIS A 68 46.64 3.75 14.99
CA HIS A 68 47.43 4.74 14.25
C HIS A 68 47.53 4.43 12.74
N LEU A 69 47.20 3.21 12.34
CA LEU A 69 47.28 2.74 10.95
C LEU A 69 45.89 2.52 10.32
N TYR A 70 44.80 2.91 10.98
CA TYR A 70 43.44 2.68 10.47
C TYR A 70 43.19 3.28 9.10
N GLU A 71 43.59 4.53 8.86
CA GLU A 71 43.41 5.19 7.56
C GLU A 71 44.20 4.45 6.48
N LYS A 72 45.50 4.24 6.71
CA LYS A 72 46.38 3.49 5.80
C LYS A 72 45.87 2.07 5.50
N ALA A 73 45.32 1.38 6.49
CA ALA A 73 44.76 0.04 6.33
C ALA A 73 43.45 0.03 5.54
N ILE A 74 42.58 1.02 5.74
CA ILE A 74 41.37 1.16 4.94
C ILE A 74 41.73 1.50 3.50
N ASP A 75 42.64 2.44 3.27
CA ASP A 75 43.09 2.83 1.92
C ASP A 75 43.73 1.64 1.18
N ALA A 76 44.55 0.84 1.88
CA ALA A 76 45.12 -0.38 1.32
C ALA A 76 44.05 -1.41 0.93
N LEU A 77 42.94 -1.52 1.68
CA LEU A 77 41.83 -2.39 1.30
C LEU A 77 40.99 -1.80 0.16
N LEU A 78 40.82 -0.49 0.10
CA LEU A 78 40.14 0.19 -1.00
C LEU A 78 40.88 0.01 -2.33
N ASP A 79 42.21 0.12 -2.32
CA ASP A 79 43.05 -0.22 -3.48
C ASP A 79 42.73 -1.63 -4.02
N LEU A 80 42.44 -2.59 -3.13
CA LEU A 80 42.09 -3.95 -3.52
C LEU A 80 40.61 -4.12 -3.90
N CYS A 81 39.71 -3.25 -3.44
CA CYS A 81 38.32 -3.19 -3.92
C CYS A 81 38.24 -2.76 -5.39
N GLU A 82 39.24 -2.02 -5.87
CA GLU A 82 39.33 -1.52 -7.25
C GLU A 82 40.28 -2.36 -8.11
N ASP A 83 40.72 -3.53 -7.63
CA ASP A 83 41.65 -4.39 -8.36
C ASP A 83 41.03 -4.93 -9.66
N GLU A 84 41.84 -5.04 -10.72
CA GLU A 84 41.44 -5.61 -12.01
C GLU A 84 40.95 -7.07 -11.87
N ASP A 85 41.56 -7.84 -10.96
CA ASP A 85 41.16 -9.22 -10.69
C ASP A 85 39.94 -9.29 -9.78
N ILE A 86 38.82 -9.71 -10.36
CA ILE A 86 37.54 -9.90 -9.66
C ILE A 86 37.62 -10.87 -8.47
N ILE A 87 38.56 -11.84 -8.48
CA ILE A 87 38.75 -12.76 -7.36
C ILE A 87 39.32 -12.01 -6.15
N ILE A 88 40.19 -11.02 -6.38
CA ILE A 88 40.77 -10.17 -5.34
C ILE A 88 39.69 -9.24 -4.77
N ARG A 89 38.93 -8.55 -5.64
CA ARG A 89 37.80 -7.70 -5.20
C ARG A 89 36.80 -8.48 -4.36
N LYS A 90 36.40 -9.68 -4.81
CA LYS A 90 35.52 -10.57 -4.05
C LYS A 90 36.10 -10.92 -2.68
N GLN A 91 37.40 -11.21 -2.59
CA GLN A 91 38.03 -11.51 -1.31
C GLN A 91 37.90 -10.33 -0.33
N VAL A 92 38.23 -9.12 -0.77
CA VAL A 92 38.15 -7.91 0.07
C VAL A 92 36.73 -7.58 0.49
N ILE A 93 35.77 -7.64 -0.43
CA ILE A 93 34.34 -7.41 -0.13
C ILE A 93 33.86 -8.31 1.01
N LYS A 94 34.37 -9.55 1.08
CA LYS A 94 34.05 -10.51 2.14
C LYS A 94 34.79 -10.20 3.46
N ASP A 95 35.99 -9.65 3.38
CA ASP A 95 36.84 -9.37 4.53
C ASP A 95 36.49 -8.05 5.22
N LEU A 96 35.99 -7.04 4.49
CA LEU A 96 35.62 -5.72 5.01
C LEU A 96 34.71 -5.76 6.26
N PRO A 97 33.64 -6.59 6.34
CA PRO A 97 32.84 -6.69 7.56
C PRO A 97 33.60 -7.19 8.80
N THR A 98 34.74 -7.86 8.63
CA THR A 98 35.57 -8.37 9.74
C THR A 98 36.15 -7.24 10.58
N ILE A 99 36.53 -6.13 9.93
CA ILE A 99 37.02 -4.90 10.58
C ILE A 99 36.01 -4.42 11.63
N CYS A 100 34.73 -4.47 11.27
CA CYS A 100 33.65 -3.90 12.07
C CYS A 100 33.32 -4.73 13.32
N LYS A 101 33.71 -6.01 13.39
CA LYS A 101 33.33 -6.92 14.49
C LYS A 101 33.71 -6.37 15.85
N GLU A 102 34.91 -5.78 15.93
CA GLU A 102 35.43 -5.17 17.15
C GLU A 102 35.53 -3.65 17.04
N CYS A 103 35.63 -3.10 15.83
CA CYS A 103 35.66 -1.65 15.59
C CYS A 103 34.34 -1.15 15.01
N LYS A 104 33.24 -1.24 15.78
CA LYS A 104 31.86 -0.92 15.32
C LYS A 104 31.68 0.51 14.80
N HIS A 105 32.53 1.45 15.22
CA HIS A 105 32.49 2.84 14.73
C HIS A 105 32.84 2.98 13.25
N PHE A 106 33.49 1.98 12.64
CA PHE A 106 33.72 1.93 11.20
C PHE A 106 32.54 1.41 10.38
N VAL A 107 31.49 0.86 11.02
CA VAL A 107 30.33 0.30 10.29
C VAL A 107 29.72 1.29 9.30
N PRO A 108 29.49 2.58 9.64
CA PRO A 108 29.00 3.55 8.65
C PRO A 108 29.92 3.68 7.44
N LYS A 109 31.23 3.87 7.66
CA LYS A 109 32.23 4.03 6.59
C LYS A 109 32.33 2.79 5.70
N ILE A 110 32.39 1.59 6.29
CA ILE A 110 32.47 0.34 5.51
C ILE A 110 31.15 0.06 4.77
N THR A 111 30.01 0.43 5.37
CA THR A 111 28.70 0.31 4.70
C THR A 111 28.59 1.25 3.51
N ASP A 112 29.07 2.49 3.65
CA ASP A 112 29.11 3.49 2.58
C ASP A 112 29.95 3.00 1.38
N ILE A 113 31.15 2.47 1.64
CA ILE A 113 32.01 1.85 0.61
C ILE A 113 31.30 0.69 -0.09
N LEU A 114 30.73 -0.26 0.67
CA LEU A 114 30.03 -1.40 0.08
C LEU A 114 28.77 -0.99 -0.71
N ALA A 115 28.13 0.11 -0.33
CA ALA A 115 26.97 0.65 -1.05
C ALA A 115 27.38 1.21 -2.42
N GLN A 116 28.51 1.89 -2.53
CA GLN A 116 29.07 2.31 -3.82
C GLN A 116 29.36 1.12 -4.74
N LEU A 117 29.82 0.00 -4.18
CA LEU A 117 30.09 -1.22 -4.94
C LEU A 117 28.82 -1.92 -5.49
N LEU A 118 27.61 -1.56 -5.05
CA LEU A 118 26.34 -2.12 -5.58
C LEU A 118 26.13 -1.84 -7.08
N LEU A 119 26.95 -0.97 -7.67
CA LEU A 119 27.00 -0.68 -9.09
C LEU A 119 27.61 -1.80 -9.94
N THR A 120 28.28 -2.79 -9.34
CA THR A 120 28.88 -3.91 -10.09
C THR A 120 27.86 -4.64 -10.98
N GLU A 121 28.33 -5.02 -12.17
CA GLU A 121 27.57 -5.82 -13.13
C GLU A 121 27.75 -7.34 -12.92
N ASP A 122 28.80 -7.76 -12.19
CA ASP A 122 29.02 -9.18 -11.91
C ASP A 122 28.03 -9.67 -10.85
N THR A 123 27.19 -10.62 -11.23
CA THR A 123 26.16 -11.17 -10.35
C THR A 123 26.71 -11.83 -9.09
N ASN A 124 27.89 -12.45 -9.16
CA ASN A 124 28.49 -13.12 -7.99
C ASN A 124 29.09 -12.10 -7.02
N GLU A 125 29.76 -11.06 -7.54
CA GLU A 125 30.26 -9.93 -6.77
C GLU A 125 29.10 -9.19 -6.09
N LEU A 126 28.02 -8.91 -6.83
CA LEU A 126 26.81 -8.29 -6.29
C LEU A 126 26.21 -9.12 -5.14
N GLN A 127 26.11 -10.44 -5.29
CA GLN A 127 25.62 -11.32 -4.22
C GLN A 127 26.49 -11.25 -2.96
N LEU A 128 27.81 -11.12 -3.14
CA LEU A 128 28.74 -11.03 -2.03
C LEU A 128 28.62 -9.68 -1.31
N ILE A 129 28.52 -8.57 -2.05
CA ILE A 129 28.27 -7.23 -1.49
C ILE A 129 26.97 -7.23 -0.69
N ASN A 130 25.90 -7.81 -1.25
CA ASN A 130 24.62 -7.96 -0.56
C ASN A 130 24.77 -8.71 0.78
N THR A 131 25.58 -9.77 0.79
CA THR A 131 25.83 -10.59 1.99
C THR A 131 26.67 -9.84 3.03
N SER A 132 27.67 -9.08 2.58
CA SER A 132 28.52 -8.24 3.43
C SER A 132 27.70 -7.11 4.08
N LEU A 133 26.84 -6.42 3.32
CA LEU A 133 25.91 -5.41 3.84
C LEU A 133 24.94 -5.99 4.88
N VAL A 134 24.35 -7.16 4.62
CA VAL A 134 23.50 -7.86 5.59
C VAL A 134 24.28 -8.24 6.87
N THR A 135 25.55 -8.61 6.73
CA THR A 135 26.43 -8.89 7.88
C THR A 135 26.65 -7.65 8.73
N LEU A 136 26.90 -6.49 8.11
CA LEU A 136 27.03 -5.21 8.82
C LEU A 136 25.72 -4.79 9.50
N CYS A 137 24.58 -4.99 8.83
CA CYS A 137 23.26 -4.73 9.42
C CYS A 137 23.03 -5.55 10.69
N LYS A 138 23.34 -6.87 10.66
CA LYS A 138 23.23 -7.74 11.84
C LYS A 138 24.17 -7.34 12.98
N LEU A 139 25.32 -6.77 12.64
CA LEU A 139 26.36 -6.40 13.60
C LEU A 139 26.06 -5.07 14.30
N HIS A 140 25.61 -4.07 13.55
CA HIS A 140 25.31 -2.74 14.06
C HIS A 140 24.28 -2.01 13.16
N PRO A 141 22.98 -2.26 13.37
CA PRO A 141 21.91 -1.77 12.49
C PRO A 141 21.92 -0.27 12.23
N GLN A 142 22.12 0.55 13.28
CA GLN A 142 22.12 2.01 13.16
C GLN A 142 23.27 2.53 12.29
N GLY A 143 24.47 2.00 12.48
CA GLY A 143 25.63 2.41 11.68
C GLY A 143 25.51 1.95 10.22
N PHE A 144 24.92 0.78 10.00
CA PHE A 144 24.60 0.30 8.66
C PHE A 144 23.59 1.24 7.97
N LEU A 145 22.50 1.64 8.65
CA LEU A 145 21.55 2.60 8.09
C LEU A 145 22.22 3.94 7.79
N SER A 146 23.06 4.44 8.71
CA SER A 146 23.79 5.69 8.51
C SER A 146 24.67 5.68 7.25
N GLY A 147 25.39 4.58 6.99
CA GLY A 147 26.18 4.45 5.77
C GLY A 147 25.34 4.36 4.50
N LEU A 148 24.20 3.67 4.53
CA LEU A 148 23.30 3.62 3.38
C LEU A 148 22.62 4.97 3.10
N PHE A 149 22.17 5.68 4.14
CA PHE A 149 21.52 6.97 3.98
C PHE A 149 22.49 8.07 3.54
N SER A 150 23.77 8.00 3.93
CA SER A 150 24.84 8.82 3.35
C SER A 150 24.86 8.73 1.83
N GLN A 151 24.80 7.51 1.26
CA GLN A 151 24.75 7.31 -0.20
C GLN A 151 23.40 7.70 -0.82
N ILE A 152 22.30 7.61 -0.08
CA ILE A 152 20.98 8.06 -0.57
C ILE A 152 20.96 9.60 -0.68
N GLU A 153 21.51 10.31 0.29
CA GLU A 153 21.47 11.78 0.36
C GLU A 153 22.57 12.46 -0.48
N CYS A 154 23.78 11.89 -0.49
CA CYS A 154 24.97 12.53 -1.07
C CYS A 154 25.59 11.75 -2.24
N GLY A 155 25.11 10.53 -2.53
CA GLY A 155 25.63 9.70 -3.61
C GLY A 155 25.11 10.11 -4.99
N GLU A 156 25.66 9.48 -6.02
CA GLU A 156 25.15 9.61 -7.40
C GLU A 156 23.77 8.94 -7.54
N ASP A 157 22.93 9.44 -8.46
CA ASP A 157 21.57 8.94 -8.69
C ASP A 157 21.51 7.42 -8.90
N VAL A 158 22.48 6.86 -9.63
CA VAL A 158 22.56 5.41 -9.89
C VAL A 158 22.83 4.65 -8.60
N THR A 159 23.71 5.16 -7.74
CA THR A 159 24.01 4.56 -6.44
C THR A 159 22.80 4.65 -5.52
N ARG A 160 22.14 5.81 -5.46
CA ARG A 160 20.89 6.01 -4.70
C ARG A 160 19.83 4.99 -5.11
N GLU A 161 19.59 4.81 -6.41
CA GLU A 161 18.64 3.83 -6.93
C GLU A 161 19.00 2.40 -6.46
N ARG A 162 20.27 2.01 -6.57
CA ARG A 162 20.75 0.68 -6.14
C ARG A 162 20.60 0.46 -4.64
N VAL A 163 20.87 1.48 -3.82
CA VAL A 163 20.73 1.41 -2.36
C VAL A 163 19.25 1.30 -1.95
N ILE A 164 18.36 2.11 -2.51
CA ILE A 164 16.92 2.05 -2.23
C ILE A 164 16.37 0.67 -2.65
N LYS A 165 16.78 0.18 -3.83
CA LYS A 165 16.41 -1.17 -4.29
C LYS A 165 16.93 -2.25 -3.35
N PHE A 166 18.18 -2.15 -2.90
CA PHE A 166 18.76 -3.06 -1.91
C PHE A 166 17.92 -3.09 -0.62
N LEU A 167 17.61 -1.92 -0.05
CA LEU A 167 16.76 -1.80 1.14
C LEU A 167 15.40 -2.48 0.92
N SER A 168 14.71 -2.15 -0.19
CA SER A 168 13.38 -2.67 -0.51
C SER A 168 13.30 -4.21 -0.55
N LEU A 169 14.39 -4.85 -0.99
CA LEU A 169 14.49 -6.30 -1.16
C LEU A 169 15.01 -7.01 0.09
N LYS A 170 16.05 -6.47 0.73
CA LYS A 170 16.77 -7.17 1.80
C LYS A 170 16.17 -6.92 3.18
N MET A 171 15.60 -5.75 3.45
CA MET A 171 15.03 -5.44 4.77
C MET A 171 13.94 -6.43 5.18
N LYS A 172 13.13 -6.89 4.22
CA LYS A 172 12.08 -7.90 4.43
C LYS A 172 12.60 -9.30 4.78
N THR A 173 13.89 -9.55 4.55
CA THR A 173 14.53 -10.85 4.84
C THR A 173 15.21 -10.89 6.22
N LEU A 174 15.29 -9.75 6.89
CA LEU A 174 15.90 -9.63 8.20
C LEU A 174 14.89 -9.96 9.32
N PRO A 175 15.35 -10.50 10.47
CA PRO A 175 14.49 -10.73 11.62
C PRO A 175 13.86 -9.42 12.13
N GLU A 176 12.57 -9.44 12.48
CA GLU A 176 11.87 -8.22 12.93
C GLU A 176 12.37 -7.68 14.29
N ASP A 177 13.08 -8.49 15.07
CA ASP A 177 13.68 -8.15 16.36
C ASP A 177 15.07 -7.51 16.23
N LEU A 178 15.67 -7.54 15.04
CA LEU A 178 16.97 -6.92 14.79
C LEU A 178 16.93 -5.39 14.99
N PHE A 179 15.81 -4.76 14.65
CA PHE A 179 15.64 -3.32 14.73
C PHE A 179 15.01 -2.94 16.08
N SER A 180 15.83 -2.45 17.00
CA SER A 180 15.34 -1.87 18.26
C SER A 180 14.46 -0.65 18.01
N LYS A 181 13.76 -0.16 19.03
CA LYS A 181 12.93 1.04 18.92
C LYS A 181 13.73 2.26 18.44
N GLU A 182 14.91 2.49 19.02
CA GLU A 182 15.80 3.61 18.66
C GLU A 182 16.27 3.51 17.20
N VAL A 183 16.59 2.30 16.72
CA VAL A 183 16.99 2.10 15.32
C VAL A 183 15.82 2.33 14.36
N GLN A 184 14.60 1.94 14.74
CA GLN A 184 13.40 2.22 13.93
C GLN A 184 13.09 3.71 13.89
N GLU A 185 13.26 4.44 14.98
CA GLU A 185 13.12 5.90 15.04
C GLU A 185 14.16 6.59 14.15
N PHE A 186 15.43 6.15 14.23
CA PHE A 186 16.49 6.62 13.35
C PHE A 186 16.15 6.36 11.88
N PHE A 187 15.70 5.15 11.53
CA PHE A 187 15.32 4.80 10.16
C PHE A 187 14.17 5.68 9.64
N LEU A 188 13.16 5.95 10.47
CA LEU A 188 12.05 6.83 10.14
C LEU A 188 12.52 8.26 9.86
N GLN A 189 13.43 8.78 10.68
CA GLN A 189 14.00 10.12 10.55
C GLN A 189 14.81 10.27 9.25
N GLU A 190 15.72 9.34 8.98
CA GLU A 190 16.55 9.39 7.77
C GLU A 190 15.72 9.18 6.50
N SER A 191 14.73 8.28 6.53
CA SER A 191 13.80 8.11 5.41
C SER A 191 13.00 9.38 5.14
N ARG A 192 12.57 10.10 6.18
CA ARG A 192 11.85 11.38 6.01
C ARG A 192 12.72 12.44 5.34
N LYS A 193 14.00 12.54 5.69
CA LYS A 193 14.94 13.43 5.01
C LYS A 193 15.11 13.03 3.54
N ALA A 194 15.36 11.75 3.27
CA ALA A 194 15.53 11.23 1.92
C ALA A 194 14.30 11.42 1.02
N MET A 195 13.10 11.52 1.61
CA MET A 195 11.85 11.75 0.88
C MET A 195 11.56 13.23 0.58
N GLN A 196 12.33 14.20 1.10
CA GLN A 196 12.12 15.62 0.79
C GLN A 196 12.35 15.93 -0.69
N ASP A 197 13.27 15.20 -1.32
CA ASP A 197 13.52 15.24 -2.76
C ASP A 197 13.56 13.79 -3.27
N CYS A 198 12.42 13.29 -3.72
CA CYS A 198 12.30 11.92 -4.19
C CYS A 198 11.29 11.80 -5.33
N THR A 199 11.48 10.78 -6.17
CA THR A 199 10.49 10.46 -7.21
C THR A 199 9.27 9.76 -6.60
N LYS A 200 8.20 9.65 -7.40
CA LYS A 200 6.99 8.89 -7.03
C LYS A 200 7.31 7.45 -6.66
N GLU A 201 8.18 6.77 -7.42
CA GLU A 201 8.56 5.39 -7.17
C GLU A 201 9.38 5.23 -5.88
N GLU A 202 10.31 6.16 -5.63
CA GLU A 202 11.09 6.19 -4.40
C GLU A 202 10.18 6.41 -3.18
N PHE A 203 9.28 7.39 -3.24
CA PHE A 203 8.33 7.68 -2.17
C PHE A 203 7.50 6.44 -1.80
N ILE A 204 6.93 5.76 -2.80
CA ILE A 204 6.15 4.53 -2.59
C ILE A 204 7.03 3.42 -1.99
N THR A 205 8.29 3.33 -2.40
CA THR A 205 9.25 2.34 -1.89
C THR A 205 9.58 2.60 -0.43
N PHE A 206 9.86 3.85 -0.04
CA PHE A 206 10.07 4.23 1.35
C PHE A 206 8.83 4.01 2.20
N MET A 207 7.65 4.43 1.73
CA MET A 207 6.39 4.20 2.47
C MET A 207 6.15 2.70 2.71
N THR A 208 6.43 1.84 1.73
CA THR A 208 6.33 0.38 1.87
C THR A 208 7.35 -0.19 2.85
N LEU A 209 8.57 0.36 2.87
CA LEU A 209 9.61 -0.03 3.82
C LEU A 209 9.21 0.35 5.25
N LEU A 210 8.83 1.62 5.45
CA LEU A 210 8.46 2.17 6.74
C LEU A 210 7.21 1.50 7.33
N SER A 211 6.24 1.12 6.49
CA SER A 211 5.03 0.42 6.92
C SER A 211 5.31 -0.95 7.54
N SER A 212 6.45 -1.56 7.22
CA SER A 212 6.84 -2.87 7.74
C SER A 212 7.42 -2.82 9.16
N LEU A 213 7.86 -1.64 9.61
CA LEU A 213 8.43 -1.44 10.93
C LEU A 213 7.39 -1.63 12.03
N LYS A 214 7.82 -2.14 13.19
CA LYS A 214 6.93 -2.34 14.34
C LYS A 214 6.42 -1.00 14.90
N ILE A 215 7.24 0.04 14.91
CA ILE A 215 6.88 1.36 15.40
C ILE A 215 5.71 1.97 14.61
N SER A 216 5.69 1.72 13.30
CA SER A 216 4.65 2.16 12.36
C SER A 216 3.30 1.46 12.54
N LYS A 217 3.22 0.40 13.35
CA LYS A 217 1.96 -0.30 13.66
C LYS A 217 1.21 0.35 14.84
N THR A 218 1.85 1.28 15.55
CA THR A 218 1.21 2.04 16.64
C THR A 218 0.44 3.24 16.10
N VAL A 219 -0.55 3.74 16.83
CA VAL A 219 -1.30 4.96 16.45
C VAL A 219 -0.37 6.15 16.24
N SER A 220 0.62 6.34 17.13
CA SER A 220 1.59 7.42 17.01
C SER A 220 2.48 7.25 15.78
N GLY A 221 2.95 6.03 15.49
CA GLY A 221 3.76 5.77 14.30
C GLY A 221 2.98 5.95 12.99
N GLN A 222 1.71 5.51 12.97
CA GLN A 222 0.80 5.77 11.85
C GLN A 222 0.57 7.26 11.62
N GLN A 223 0.44 8.05 12.69
CA GLN A 223 0.34 9.50 12.59
C GLN A 223 1.60 10.12 11.97
N VAL A 224 2.80 9.69 12.38
CA VAL A 224 4.04 10.19 11.76
C VAL A 224 4.11 9.85 10.28
N LEU A 225 3.66 8.65 9.86
CA LEU A 225 3.58 8.31 8.44
C LEU A 225 2.59 9.20 7.68
N ILE A 226 1.43 9.49 8.28
CA ILE A 226 0.46 10.43 7.71
C ILE A 226 1.05 11.83 7.59
N ASP A 227 1.81 12.28 8.59
CA ASP A 227 2.44 13.60 8.57
C ASP A 227 3.45 13.70 7.41
N ILE A 228 4.29 12.67 7.22
CA ILE A 228 5.21 12.57 6.07
C ILE A 228 4.44 12.63 4.75
N ILE A 229 3.36 11.85 4.61
CA ILE A 229 2.55 11.84 3.38
C ILE A 229 1.85 13.18 3.15
N THR A 230 1.46 13.86 4.22
CA THR A 230 0.82 15.18 4.15
C THR A 230 1.81 16.26 3.73
N GLU A 231 3.04 16.19 4.23
CA GLU A 231 4.16 17.04 3.78
C GLU A 231 4.44 16.81 2.30
N GLN A 232 4.52 15.55 1.85
CA GLN A 232 4.67 15.22 0.45
C GLN A 232 3.52 15.73 -0.41
N ALA A 233 2.30 15.75 0.11
CA ALA A 233 1.13 16.23 -0.62
C ALA A 233 1.04 17.76 -0.72
N GLU A 234 1.80 18.50 0.09
CA GLU A 234 1.84 19.97 0.13
C GLU A 234 0.45 20.62 0.21
N LEU A 235 -0.43 20.07 1.07
CA LEU A 235 -1.84 20.50 1.16
C LEU A 235 -2.05 21.94 1.65
N ASP A 236 -0.98 22.62 2.08
CA ASP A 236 -1.02 24.03 2.48
C ASP A 236 -0.89 24.97 1.27
N ASN A 237 -0.46 24.47 0.11
CA ASN A 237 -0.38 25.22 -1.13
C ASN A 237 -1.75 25.25 -1.84
N PRO A 238 -2.12 26.34 -2.53
CA PRO A 238 -3.34 26.37 -3.32
C PRO A 238 -3.27 25.37 -4.48
N PHE A 239 -4.39 24.73 -4.78
CA PHE A 239 -4.46 23.77 -5.88
C PHE A 239 -4.39 24.48 -7.23
N ASN A 240 -3.51 24.02 -8.13
CA ASN A 240 -3.42 24.50 -9.50
C ASN A 240 -4.11 23.53 -10.47
N PRO A 241 -5.31 23.85 -11.00
CA PRO A 241 -6.02 22.96 -11.92
C PRO A 241 -5.35 22.81 -13.29
N ASP A 242 -4.41 23.69 -13.65
CA ASP A 242 -3.70 23.65 -14.93
C ASP A 242 -2.45 22.73 -14.86
N ASP A 243 -2.08 22.28 -13.66
CA ASP A 243 -1.00 21.32 -13.42
C ASP A 243 -1.60 19.93 -13.10
N PHE A 244 -1.58 19.03 -14.07
CA PHE A 244 -2.12 17.66 -13.91
C PHE A 244 -1.33 16.81 -12.92
N GLU A 245 -0.04 17.09 -12.77
CA GLU A 245 0.82 16.35 -11.84
C GLU A 245 0.41 16.64 -10.39
N SER A 246 -0.12 17.84 -10.12
CA SER A 246 -0.63 18.20 -8.80
C SER A 246 -1.79 17.29 -8.34
N VAL A 247 -2.70 16.91 -9.25
CA VAL A 247 -3.80 15.98 -8.92
C VAL A 247 -3.28 14.57 -8.70
N ASP A 248 -2.41 14.08 -9.60
CA ASP A 248 -1.85 12.74 -9.47
C ASP A 248 -1.01 12.60 -8.18
N LYS A 249 -0.27 13.64 -7.81
CA LYS A 249 0.48 13.73 -6.54
C LYS A 249 -0.46 13.61 -5.34
N VAL A 250 -1.55 14.40 -5.29
CA VAL A 250 -2.52 14.32 -4.18
C VAL A 250 -3.21 12.94 -4.13
N LEU A 251 -3.64 12.41 -5.28
CA LEU A 251 -4.26 11.07 -5.33
C LEU A 251 -3.28 9.96 -4.93
N MET A 252 -2.01 10.06 -5.32
CA MET A 252 -0.97 9.15 -4.87
C MET A 252 -0.79 9.23 -3.35
N CYS A 253 -0.73 10.45 -2.78
CA CYS A 253 -0.61 10.63 -1.33
C CYS A 253 -1.81 10.04 -0.60
N ILE A 254 -3.04 10.25 -1.08
CA ILE A 254 -4.24 9.64 -0.49
C ILE A 254 -4.16 8.11 -0.55
N LYS A 255 -3.73 7.54 -1.69
CA LYS A 255 -3.55 6.09 -1.83
C LYS A 255 -2.54 5.53 -0.83
N GLN A 256 -1.45 6.26 -0.54
CA GLN A 256 -0.46 5.89 0.47
C GLN A 256 -0.97 6.11 1.91
N ALA A 257 -1.79 7.12 2.15
CA ALA A 257 -2.35 7.46 3.47
C ALA A 257 -3.48 6.53 3.89
N ALA A 258 -4.32 6.10 2.95
CA ALA A 258 -5.55 5.34 3.21
C ALA A 258 -5.40 4.13 4.15
N PRO A 259 -4.32 3.32 4.10
CA PRO A 259 -4.13 2.19 5.01
C PRO A 259 -3.93 2.57 6.49
N TYR A 260 -3.52 3.81 6.77
CA TYR A 260 -3.18 4.28 8.12
C TYR A 260 -4.33 5.01 8.81
N PHE A 261 -5.34 5.46 8.07
CA PHE A 261 -6.52 6.07 8.67
C PHE A 261 -7.30 5.08 9.53
N SER A 262 -7.77 5.54 10.68
CA SER A 262 -8.45 4.73 11.69
C SER A 262 -9.35 5.61 12.56
N PRO A 263 -10.08 5.05 13.54
CA PRO A 263 -10.78 5.86 14.53
C PRO A 263 -9.85 6.75 15.39
N PHE A 264 -8.53 6.57 15.32
CA PHE A 264 -7.55 7.36 16.09
C PHE A 264 -6.64 8.21 15.19
N VAL A 265 -6.62 7.95 13.88
CA VAL A 265 -5.81 8.67 12.88
C VAL A 265 -6.77 9.18 11.81
N ASN A 266 -6.96 10.49 11.76
CA ASN A 266 -8.01 11.12 10.96
C ASN A 266 -7.55 11.48 9.54
N SER A 267 -8.51 11.74 8.66
CA SER A 267 -8.28 12.17 7.27
C SER A 267 -8.58 13.65 7.00
N ASN A 268 -8.70 14.48 8.05
CA ASN A 268 -9.28 15.82 7.97
C ASN A 268 -8.60 16.72 6.93
N ARG A 269 -7.26 16.77 6.91
CA ARG A 269 -6.52 17.65 5.97
C ARG A 269 -6.77 17.27 4.52
N PHE A 270 -6.71 15.97 4.19
CA PHE A 270 -7.03 15.48 2.85
C PHE A 270 -8.49 15.75 2.49
N MET A 271 -9.43 15.50 3.41
CA MET A 271 -10.86 15.73 3.17
C MET A 271 -11.15 17.22 2.89
N GLN A 272 -10.60 18.11 3.72
CA GLN A 272 -10.72 19.56 3.56
C GLN A 272 -10.17 20.00 2.20
N TYR A 273 -8.97 19.54 1.84
CA TYR A 273 -8.32 19.93 0.60
C TYR A 273 -9.09 19.48 -0.64
N ILE A 274 -9.52 18.21 -0.70
CA ILE A 274 -10.31 17.71 -1.84
C ILE A 274 -11.61 18.51 -1.97
N CYS A 275 -12.33 18.76 -0.87
CA CYS A 275 -13.61 19.46 -0.91
C CYS A 275 -13.47 20.94 -1.29
N THR A 276 -12.47 21.63 -0.77
CA THR A 276 -12.38 23.10 -0.91
C THR A 276 -11.50 23.57 -2.07
N GLN A 277 -10.59 22.73 -2.55
CA GLN A 277 -9.62 23.10 -3.58
C GLN A 277 -9.82 22.31 -4.88
N ILE A 278 -10.04 20.99 -4.80
CA ILE A 278 -10.08 20.12 -5.99
C ILE A 278 -11.48 20.05 -6.61
N ILE A 279 -12.50 19.65 -5.84
CA ILE A 279 -13.87 19.46 -6.37
C ILE A 279 -14.43 20.71 -7.06
N PRO A 280 -14.25 21.94 -6.53
CA PRO A 280 -14.74 23.15 -7.21
C PRO A 280 -14.15 23.37 -8.60
N CYS A 281 -13.01 22.74 -8.91
CA CYS A 281 -12.31 22.85 -10.19
C CYS A 281 -12.43 21.58 -11.05
N ILE A 282 -13.27 20.60 -10.67
CA ILE A 282 -13.31 19.27 -11.29
C ILE A 282 -13.67 19.30 -12.79
N ASP A 283 -14.49 20.26 -13.22
CA ASP A 283 -14.86 20.42 -14.63
C ASP A 283 -13.69 20.87 -15.50
N ARG A 284 -12.76 21.66 -14.93
CA ARG A 284 -11.53 22.03 -15.64
C ARG A 284 -10.65 20.80 -15.86
N LEU A 285 -10.54 19.94 -14.86
CA LEU A 285 -9.76 18.69 -14.93
C LEU A 285 -10.33 17.71 -15.97
N ARG A 286 -11.65 17.70 -16.20
CA ARG A 286 -12.29 16.90 -17.26
C ARG A 286 -11.90 17.34 -18.67
N GLY A 287 -11.53 18.61 -18.85
CA GLY A 287 -11.24 19.21 -20.16
C GLY A 287 -9.95 18.72 -20.83
N TYR A 288 -9.08 18.04 -20.09
CA TYR A 288 -7.73 17.68 -20.54
C TYR A 288 -7.56 16.16 -20.64
N ASP A 289 -8.09 15.51 -21.68
CA ASP A 289 -7.80 14.12 -22.13
C ASP A 289 -7.48 13.03 -21.06
N LEU A 290 -7.95 13.20 -19.82
CA LEU A 290 -7.74 12.33 -18.66
C LEU A 290 -9.09 11.67 -18.32
N PRO A 291 -9.52 10.66 -19.09
CA PRO A 291 -10.83 10.06 -18.93
C PRO A 291 -10.94 9.38 -17.56
N GLY A 292 -11.88 9.85 -16.74
CA GLY A 292 -12.23 9.24 -15.45
C GLY A 292 -11.47 9.79 -14.24
N ILE A 293 -10.67 10.86 -14.39
CA ILE A 293 -9.98 11.50 -13.25
C ILE A 293 -10.95 12.01 -12.18
N ASP A 294 -12.12 12.49 -12.61
CA ASP A 294 -13.19 12.95 -11.72
C ASP A 294 -13.70 11.80 -10.85
N LEU A 295 -13.90 10.61 -11.41
CA LEU A 295 -14.26 9.43 -10.66
C LEU A 295 -13.14 9.01 -9.69
N GLU A 296 -11.87 9.09 -10.08
CA GLU A 296 -10.75 8.78 -9.17
C GLU A 296 -10.70 9.73 -7.95
N ILE A 297 -10.94 11.03 -8.17
CA ILE A 297 -11.05 12.02 -7.10
C ILE A 297 -12.21 11.69 -6.17
N LEU A 298 -13.39 11.38 -6.71
CA LEU A 298 -14.56 11.02 -5.92
C LEU A 298 -14.40 9.69 -5.18
N GLN A 299 -13.71 8.71 -5.77
CA GLN A 299 -13.36 7.47 -5.09
C GLN A 299 -12.43 7.74 -3.91
N ALA A 300 -11.39 8.56 -4.09
CA ALA A 300 -10.48 8.96 -3.03
C ALA A 300 -11.22 9.68 -1.89
N LEU A 301 -12.12 10.62 -2.22
CA LEU A 301 -13.00 11.30 -1.28
C LEU A 301 -13.83 10.31 -0.45
N ALA A 302 -14.50 9.35 -1.12
CA ALA A 302 -15.34 8.35 -0.46
C ALA A 302 -14.54 7.40 0.43
N GLU A 303 -13.30 7.06 0.06
CA GLU A 303 -12.43 6.20 0.86
C GLU A 303 -12.00 6.84 2.18
N ILE A 304 -11.73 8.14 2.18
CA ILE A 304 -11.23 8.84 3.36
C ILE A 304 -12.35 9.41 4.25
N SER A 305 -13.57 9.56 3.73
CA SER A 305 -14.70 10.16 4.47
C SER A 305 -15.07 9.46 5.80
N PRO A 306 -14.96 8.13 5.99
CA PRO A 306 -15.27 7.49 7.27
C PRO A 306 -14.32 7.87 8.41
N HIS A 307 -13.18 8.46 8.07
CA HIS A 307 -12.09 8.78 9.00
C HIS A 307 -12.03 10.27 9.38
N VAL A 308 -13.06 11.04 9.01
CA VAL A 308 -13.18 12.45 9.37
C VAL A 308 -13.50 12.58 10.87
N GLN A 309 -12.81 13.50 11.54
CA GLN A 309 -12.95 13.77 12.97
C GLN A 309 -13.10 15.27 13.22
N PRO A 310 -14.32 15.83 13.14
CA PRO A 310 -14.54 17.27 13.26
C PRO A 310 -14.14 17.87 14.61
N THR A 311 -14.06 17.05 15.66
CA THR A 311 -13.64 17.46 17.01
C THR A 311 -12.13 17.50 17.20
N ASN A 312 -11.33 17.11 16.19
CA ASN A 312 -9.88 17.10 16.29
C ASN A 312 -9.33 18.54 16.17
N THR A 313 -8.69 19.02 17.22
CA THR A 313 -8.16 20.39 17.29
C THR A 313 -6.83 20.57 16.57
N ASN A 314 -6.05 19.50 16.39
CA ASN A 314 -4.73 19.58 15.75
C ASN A 314 -4.86 19.68 14.23
N HIS A 315 -5.92 19.09 13.68
CA HIS A 315 -6.21 19.09 12.25
C HIS A 315 -7.65 19.55 12.04
N PRO A 316 -7.93 20.85 12.16
CA PRO A 316 -9.29 21.37 12.02
C PRO A 316 -9.82 21.13 10.61
N ILE A 317 -11.13 20.90 10.51
CA ILE A 317 -11.87 20.76 9.26
C ILE A 317 -13.12 21.63 9.32
N ASP A 318 -13.40 22.38 8.25
CA ASP A 318 -14.70 23.02 8.08
C ASP A 318 -15.68 21.98 7.54
N LEU A 319 -16.31 21.26 8.47
CA LEU A 319 -17.27 20.20 8.16
C LEU A 319 -18.44 20.75 7.32
N ASN A 320 -18.89 21.98 7.56
CA ASN A 320 -20.05 22.54 6.86
C ASN A 320 -19.70 22.90 5.43
N ALA A 321 -18.52 23.49 5.19
CA ALA A 321 -18.03 23.72 3.83
C ALA A 321 -17.90 22.40 3.07
N CYS A 322 -17.26 21.39 3.66
CA CYS A 322 -17.13 20.06 3.04
C CYS A 322 -18.49 19.43 2.74
N LEU A 323 -19.43 19.48 3.69
CA LEU A 323 -20.80 18.98 3.50
C LEU A 323 -21.53 19.68 2.36
N ASN A 324 -21.43 21.01 2.26
CA ASN A 324 -22.06 21.77 1.18
C ASN A 324 -21.49 21.39 -0.18
N VAL A 325 -20.16 21.27 -0.31
CA VAL A 325 -19.50 20.86 -1.57
C VAL A 325 -19.98 19.47 -1.98
N VAL A 326 -19.89 18.48 -1.08
CA VAL A 326 -20.30 17.10 -1.38
C VAL A 326 -21.79 17.03 -1.69
N PHE A 327 -22.63 17.76 -0.96
CA PHE A 327 -24.08 17.79 -1.18
C PHE A 327 -24.45 18.41 -2.52
N ASN A 328 -23.89 19.58 -2.87
CA ASN A 328 -24.19 20.27 -4.12
C ASN A 328 -23.74 19.43 -5.33
N ASN A 329 -22.54 18.87 -5.29
CA ASN A 329 -22.04 18.01 -6.35
C ASN A 329 -22.87 16.71 -6.47
N LEU A 330 -23.37 16.17 -5.35
CA LEU A 330 -24.31 15.05 -5.37
C LEU A 330 -25.62 15.41 -6.11
N LEU A 331 -26.16 16.62 -5.92
CA LEU A 331 -27.39 17.05 -6.58
C LEU A 331 -27.23 17.20 -8.10
N GLU A 332 -26.03 17.56 -8.58
CA GLU A 332 -25.70 17.62 -10.02
C GLU A 332 -25.84 16.25 -10.70
N HIS A 333 -25.55 15.17 -9.96
CA HIS A 333 -25.69 13.79 -10.45
C HIS A 333 -27.04 13.14 -10.14
N MET A 334 -27.96 13.82 -9.44
CA MET A 334 -29.30 13.33 -9.11
C MET A 334 -30.38 14.25 -9.68
N PRO A 335 -30.81 14.06 -10.94
CA PRO A 335 -31.80 14.94 -11.57
C PRO A 335 -33.17 14.87 -10.88
N LEU A 336 -33.96 15.93 -11.03
CA LEU A 336 -35.36 15.94 -10.63
C LEU A 336 -36.19 15.00 -11.51
N PRO A 337 -37.29 14.41 -10.99
CA PRO A 337 -38.25 13.70 -11.82
C PRO A 337 -38.76 14.62 -12.96
N PRO A 338 -38.89 14.13 -14.20
CA PRO A 338 -39.44 14.91 -15.29
C PRO A 338 -40.89 15.32 -15.00
N LEU A 339 -41.24 16.58 -15.26
CA LEU A 339 -42.55 17.17 -14.93
C LEU A 339 -43.72 16.57 -15.72
N ASN A 340 -43.45 15.86 -16.82
CA ASN A 340 -44.46 15.33 -17.76
C ASN A 340 -44.48 13.79 -17.73
N GLU A 341 -44.93 13.18 -16.64
CA GLU A 341 -45.07 11.71 -16.53
C GLU A 341 -46.32 11.15 -17.26
N GLU A 342 -47.18 11.99 -17.87
CA GLU A 342 -48.48 11.48 -18.35
C GLU A 342 -48.53 10.85 -19.75
N ASN A 343 -47.65 11.16 -20.71
CA ASN A 343 -47.75 10.52 -22.05
C ASN A 343 -46.47 10.67 -22.87
N THR A 344 -45.52 9.74 -22.73
CA THR A 344 -44.62 9.34 -23.84
C THR A 344 -43.86 8.07 -23.46
N ASP A 345 -44.11 6.96 -24.18
CA ASP A 345 -43.46 5.65 -24.02
C ASP A 345 -41.95 5.60 -24.35
N LYS A 346 -41.26 6.74 -24.39
CA LYS A 346 -39.82 6.86 -24.68
C LYS A 346 -39.19 8.10 -24.04
N VAL A 347 -39.37 8.29 -22.74
CA VAL A 347 -38.43 9.15 -22.02
C VAL A 347 -37.11 8.38 -21.96
N GLU A 348 -36.09 8.83 -22.69
CA GLU A 348 -34.73 8.30 -22.51
C GLU A 348 -34.41 8.40 -21.02
N GLU A 349 -34.29 7.25 -20.34
CA GLU A 349 -33.86 7.21 -18.94
C GLU A 349 -32.53 7.97 -18.89
N PRO A 350 -32.42 9.07 -18.11
CA PRO A 350 -31.19 9.84 -18.09
C PRO A 350 -30.03 8.91 -17.73
N SER A 351 -28.92 9.01 -18.45
CA SER A 351 -27.74 8.19 -18.20
C SER A 351 -27.15 8.57 -16.84
N LEU A 352 -27.62 7.94 -15.77
CA LEU A 352 -27.16 8.21 -14.41
C LEU A 352 -25.73 7.72 -14.26
N GLN A 353 -24.84 8.61 -13.82
CA GLN A 353 -23.46 8.28 -13.47
C GLN A 353 -23.42 7.62 -12.08
N LEU A 354 -23.90 6.38 -11.99
CA LEU A 354 -24.12 5.69 -10.71
C LEU A 354 -22.83 5.50 -9.90
N SER A 355 -21.68 5.37 -10.55
CA SER A 355 -20.39 5.31 -9.85
C SER A 355 -20.08 6.60 -9.10
N HIS A 356 -20.31 7.76 -9.71
CA HIS A 356 -20.16 9.08 -9.08
C HIS A 356 -21.16 9.25 -7.94
N VAL A 357 -22.43 8.86 -8.17
CA VAL A 357 -23.49 8.90 -7.15
C VAL A 357 -23.12 8.03 -5.95
N GLU A 358 -22.58 6.82 -6.14
CA GLU A 358 -22.12 5.97 -5.03
C GLU A 358 -21.07 6.68 -4.18
N CYS A 359 -20.04 7.26 -4.83
CA CYS A 359 -18.96 7.96 -4.13
C CYS A 359 -19.50 9.12 -3.29
N LEU A 360 -20.28 10.01 -3.92
CA LEU A 360 -20.82 11.22 -3.29
C LEU A 360 -21.86 10.90 -2.22
N MET A 361 -22.76 9.95 -2.46
CA MET A 361 -23.74 9.52 -1.46
C MET A 361 -23.06 8.87 -0.26
N TYR A 362 -22.01 8.07 -0.47
CA TYR A 362 -21.25 7.47 0.61
C TYR A 362 -20.55 8.54 1.44
N ALA A 363 -19.81 9.44 0.79
CA ALA A 363 -19.12 10.55 1.45
C ALA A 363 -20.10 11.44 2.23
N PHE A 364 -21.21 11.83 1.61
CA PHE A 364 -22.27 12.61 2.25
C PHE A 364 -22.82 11.89 3.49
N HIS A 365 -23.15 10.60 3.38
CA HIS A 365 -23.67 9.79 4.50
C HIS A 365 -22.69 9.73 5.68
N GLN A 366 -21.38 9.60 5.40
CA GLN A 366 -20.35 9.60 6.45
C GLN A 366 -20.22 10.97 7.12
N LEU A 367 -20.19 12.06 6.34
CA LEU A 367 -20.02 13.41 6.88
C LEU A 367 -21.26 13.88 7.67
N VAL A 368 -22.45 13.66 7.13
CA VAL A 368 -23.68 14.24 7.70
C VAL A 368 -24.08 13.57 9.01
N ARG A 369 -23.57 12.37 9.28
CA ARG A 369 -23.60 11.75 10.61
C ARG A 369 -23.00 12.65 11.71
N HIS A 370 -21.99 13.45 11.38
CA HIS A 370 -21.34 14.37 12.33
C HIS A 370 -22.11 15.70 12.49
N ASN A 371 -23.00 16.03 11.55
CA ASN A 371 -23.93 17.15 11.67
C ASN A 371 -25.34 16.72 11.20
N PRO A 372 -26.11 15.99 12.03
CA PRO A 372 -27.43 15.47 11.65
C PRO A 372 -28.45 16.58 11.33
N THR A 373 -28.23 17.79 11.86
CA THR A 373 -29.07 18.96 11.59
C THR A 373 -28.79 19.61 10.25
N PHE A 374 -27.75 19.18 9.51
CA PHE A 374 -27.35 19.77 8.24
C PHE A 374 -28.55 19.93 7.31
N LEU A 375 -29.33 18.88 7.05
CA LEU A 375 -30.45 18.93 6.10
C LEU A 375 -31.61 19.85 6.57
N SER A 376 -31.88 19.90 7.87
CA SER A 376 -33.01 20.65 8.45
C SER A 376 -32.67 22.09 8.84
N SER A 377 -31.39 22.45 8.93
CA SER A 377 -30.93 23.77 9.35
C SER A 377 -31.30 24.86 8.32
N SER A 378 -31.72 26.03 8.78
CA SER A 378 -32.06 27.20 7.94
C SER A 378 -30.87 28.13 7.69
N SER A 379 -29.65 27.70 8.01
CA SER A 379 -28.44 28.55 8.12
C SER A 379 -27.59 28.65 6.85
N ASN A 380 -28.00 28.03 5.74
CA ASN A 380 -27.23 28.06 4.49
C ASN A 380 -27.96 28.93 3.45
N GLU A 381 -27.22 29.60 2.57
CA GLU A 381 -27.71 30.59 1.60
C GLU A 381 -28.74 30.06 0.57
N SER A 382 -29.01 28.75 0.57
CA SER A 382 -29.83 28.04 -0.41
C SER A 382 -31.17 27.58 0.19
N GLY A 383 -32.08 28.53 0.40
CA GLY A 383 -33.49 28.24 0.74
C GLY A 383 -33.75 27.78 2.18
N SER A 384 -35.03 27.59 2.52
CA SER A 384 -35.40 27.10 3.85
C SER A 384 -34.97 25.63 4.00
N GLY A 385 -34.64 25.20 5.23
CA GLY A 385 -34.26 23.79 5.49
C GLY A 385 -35.34 22.78 5.04
N ASP A 386 -36.61 23.21 5.01
CA ASP A 386 -37.73 22.41 4.50
C ASP A 386 -37.66 22.20 2.98
N ASP A 387 -37.25 23.22 2.22
CA ASP A 387 -37.10 23.12 0.76
C ASP A 387 -35.99 22.16 0.36
N ARG A 388 -34.84 22.20 1.06
CA ARG A 388 -33.74 21.26 0.85
C ARG A 388 -34.14 19.81 1.14
N VAL A 389 -34.89 19.58 2.22
CA VAL A 389 -35.40 18.24 2.57
C VAL A 389 -36.41 17.75 1.52
N LYS A 390 -37.27 18.63 0.98
CA LYS A 390 -38.19 18.27 -0.10
C LYS A 390 -37.46 17.94 -1.39
N ASP A 391 -36.53 18.78 -1.82
CA ASP A 391 -35.75 18.60 -3.05
C ASP A 391 -34.96 17.28 -3.03
N ILE A 392 -34.20 17.03 -1.95
CA ILE A 392 -33.44 15.78 -1.83
C ILE A 392 -34.37 14.55 -1.81
N LYS A 393 -35.54 14.62 -1.14
CA LYS A 393 -36.50 13.50 -1.11
C LYS A 393 -37.07 13.19 -2.50
N LEU A 394 -37.39 14.21 -3.29
CA LEU A 394 -37.87 14.03 -4.67
C LEU A 394 -36.80 13.37 -5.55
N ARG A 395 -35.56 13.86 -5.49
CA ARG A 395 -34.43 13.30 -6.24
C ARG A 395 -34.10 11.87 -5.81
N LEU A 396 -34.08 11.59 -4.51
CA LEU A 396 -33.89 10.24 -3.98
C LEU A 396 -35.00 9.29 -4.42
N GLN A 397 -36.25 9.78 -4.54
CA GLN A 397 -37.38 8.93 -4.96
C GLN A 397 -37.22 8.55 -6.43
N TYR A 398 -36.84 9.52 -7.27
CA TYR A 398 -36.55 9.29 -8.68
C TYR A 398 -35.36 8.32 -8.86
N LEU A 399 -34.25 8.57 -8.16
CA LEU A 399 -33.07 7.71 -8.16
C LEU A 399 -33.41 6.28 -7.71
N ALA A 400 -34.22 6.14 -6.66
CA ALA A 400 -34.63 4.83 -6.14
C ALA A 400 -35.37 3.99 -7.19
N ARG A 401 -36.26 4.59 -7.98
CA ARG A 401 -36.97 3.91 -9.07
C ARG A 401 -35.97 3.40 -10.12
N GLY A 402 -35.06 4.25 -10.58
CA GLY A 402 -34.03 3.89 -11.57
C GLY A 402 -33.09 2.78 -11.07
N VAL A 403 -32.57 2.93 -9.86
CA VAL A 403 -31.65 1.97 -9.23
C VAL A 403 -32.32 0.61 -9.02
N GLN A 404 -33.58 0.56 -8.57
CA GLN A 404 -34.29 -0.71 -8.37
C GLN A 404 -34.54 -1.45 -9.69
N ASN A 405 -34.93 -0.72 -10.75
CA ASN A 405 -35.09 -1.28 -12.08
C ASN A 405 -33.75 -1.82 -12.61
N TYR A 406 -32.66 -1.07 -12.43
CA TYR A 406 -31.34 -1.49 -12.89
C TYR A 406 -30.81 -2.72 -12.12
N ILE A 407 -31.00 -2.78 -10.79
CA ILE A 407 -30.70 -3.97 -9.98
C ILE A 407 -31.44 -5.20 -10.52
N LYS A 408 -32.73 -5.06 -10.87
CA LYS A 408 -33.53 -6.16 -11.43
C LYS A 408 -32.95 -6.65 -12.76
N LYS A 409 -32.69 -5.73 -13.70
CA LYS A 409 -32.07 -6.04 -15.01
C LYS A 409 -30.71 -6.75 -14.84
N LEU A 410 -29.85 -6.26 -13.94
CA LEU A 410 -28.54 -6.86 -13.66
C LEU A 410 -28.66 -8.26 -13.05
N LYS A 411 -29.56 -8.47 -12.09
CA LYS A 411 -29.79 -9.79 -11.48
C LYS A 411 -30.31 -10.80 -12.49
N GLU A 412 -31.24 -10.39 -13.35
CA GLU A 412 -31.76 -11.23 -14.44
C GLU A 412 -30.64 -11.60 -15.42
N SER A 413 -29.83 -10.63 -15.86
CA SER A 413 -28.69 -10.88 -16.76
C SER A 413 -27.59 -11.75 -16.13
N LEU A 414 -27.38 -11.68 -14.81
CA LEU A 414 -26.40 -12.49 -14.11
C LEU A 414 -26.94 -13.90 -13.79
N ALA A 415 -28.25 -14.03 -13.58
CA ALA A 415 -28.90 -15.33 -13.33
C ALA A 415 -28.92 -16.23 -14.57
N THR A 416 -28.84 -15.65 -15.78
CA THR A 416 -28.75 -16.40 -17.04
C THR A 416 -27.37 -16.99 -17.32
N LEU A 417 -26.35 -16.64 -16.53
CA LEU A 417 -24.99 -17.18 -16.68
C LEU A 417 -24.92 -18.62 -16.14
N LYS A 418 -24.48 -19.57 -16.99
CA LYS A 418 -24.19 -20.95 -16.55
C LYS A 418 -22.85 -20.94 -15.79
N LYS A 419 -22.76 -21.72 -14.70
CA LYS A 419 -21.54 -21.80 -13.88
C LYS A 419 -20.34 -22.24 -14.73
N GLY A 420 -19.27 -21.45 -14.75
CA GLY A 420 -18.05 -21.73 -15.51
C GLY A 420 -17.23 -20.48 -15.83
N ASP A 421 -16.42 -20.54 -16.88
CA ASP A 421 -15.54 -19.46 -17.36
C ASP A 421 -16.28 -18.17 -17.74
N ASP A 422 -17.58 -18.22 -18.02
CA ASP A 422 -18.43 -17.04 -18.23
C ASP A 422 -18.38 -16.07 -17.04
N LEU A 423 -18.27 -16.54 -15.80
CA LEU A 423 -18.21 -15.69 -14.60
C LEU A 423 -16.95 -14.81 -14.53
N LYS A 424 -15.89 -15.15 -15.28
CA LYS A 424 -14.61 -14.43 -15.28
C LYS A 424 -14.46 -13.43 -16.42
N SER A 425 -15.42 -13.40 -17.37
CA SER A 425 -15.44 -12.41 -18.44
C SER A 425 -15.44 -10.99 -17.86
N GLU A 426 -14.67 -10.08 -18.49
CA GLU A 426 -14.63 -8.66 -18.10
C GLU A 426 -16.02 -8.02 -18.10
N GLU A 427 -16.89 -8.42 -19.03
CA GLU A 427 -18.29 -7.96 -19.06
C GLU A 427 -19.05 -8.35 -17.78
N ASN A 428 -18.86 -9.57 -17.30
CA ASN A 428 -19.56 -10.04 -16.11
C ASN A 428 -18.96 -9.46 -14.83
N LYS A 429 -17.65 -9.20 -14.78
CA LYS A 429 -17.04 -8.41 -13.70
C LYS A 429 -17.64 -7.01 -13.61
N LEU A 430 -17.83 -6.35 -14.75
CA LEU A 430 -18.49 -5.03 -14.81
C LEU A 430 -19.95 -5.10 -14.32
N LYS A 431 -20.72 -6.12 -14.74
CA LYS A 431 -22.09 -6.33 -14.24
C LYS A 431 -22.15 -6.58 -12.73
N TYR A 432 -21.21 -7.36 -12.17
CA TYR A 432 -21.10 -7.56 -10.72
C TYR A 432 -20.74 -6.26 -9.98
N ALA A 433 -19.78 -5.48 -10.51
CA ALA A 433 -19.42 -4.19 -9.95
C ALA A 433 -20.62 -3.22 -9.95
N ALA A 434 -21.32 -3.12 -11.09
CA ALA A 434 -22.53 -2.31 -11.23
C ALA A 434 -23.66 -2.76 -10.28
N LEU A 435 -23.82 -4.07 -10.06
CA LEU A 435 -24.80 -4.60 -9.11
C LEU A 435 -24.45 -4.21 -7.67
N LYS A 436 -23.15 -4.20 -7.32
CA LYS A 436 -22.67 -3.76 -6.01
C LYS A 436 -22.87 -2.26 -5.82
N THR A 437 -22.47 -1.43 -6.78
CA THR A 437 -22.70 0.03 -6.79
C THR A 437 -24.17 0.36 -6.56
N THR A 438 -25.06 -0.24 -7.34
CA THR A 438 -26.50 0.03 -7.24
C THR A 438 -27.13 -0.50 -5.96
N SER A 439 -26.67 -1.65 -5.45
CA SER A 439 -27.10 -2.16 -4.15
C SER A 439 -26.65 -1.25 -3.00
N ASN A 440 -25.44 -0.70 -3.07
CA ASN A 440 -24.92 0.25 -2.09
C ASN A 440 -25.76 1.54 -2.09
N ILE A 441 -26.00 2.13 -3.26
CA ILE A 441 -26.85 3.31 -3.42
C ILE A 441 -28.24 3.05 -2.82
N ASN A 442 -28.89 1.94 -3.18
CA ASN A 442 -30.22 1.60 -2.65
C ASN A 442 -30.24 1.44 -1.12
N ALA A 443 -29.15 0.95 -0.52
CA ALA A 443 -29.04 0.85 0.93
C ALA A 443 -28.88 2.24 1.59
N LEU A 444 -28.06 3.13 1.02
CA LEU A 444 -27.87 4.50 1.50
C LEU A 444 -29.15 5.34 1.36
N ILE A 445 -29.87 5.20 0.24
CA ILE A 445 -31.18 5.82 0.00
C ILE A 445 -32.15 5.51 1.15
N LYS A 446 -32.27 4.23 1.55
CA LYS A 446 -33.18 3.80 2.62
C LYS A 446 -32.89 4.46 3.96
N ASP A 447 -31.64 4.79 4.23
CA ASP A 447 -31.21 5.44 5.47
C ASP A 447 -31.51 6.94 5.42
N LEU A 448 -31.20 7.60 4.29
CA LEU A 448 -31.48 9.03 4.08
C LEU A 448 -32.98 9.36 4.00
N PHE A 449 -33.83 8.42 3.57
CA PHE A 449 -35.28 8.62 3.48
C PHE A 449 -36.01 8.67 4.83
N LYS A 450 -35.40 8.15 5.90
CA LYS A 450 -36.01 8.16 7.23
C LYS A 450 -36.18 9.61 7.70
N THR A 451 -37.19 9.85 8.54
CA THR A 451 -37.43 11.17 9.13
C THR A 451 -37.38 11.03 10.65
N PRO A 452 -36.29 11.46 11.32
CA PRO A 452 -35.05 12.02 10.76
C PRO A 452 -34.20 10.97 10.02
N PRO A 453 -33.27 11.38 9.14
CA PRO A 453 -32.34 10.47 8.46
C PRO A 453 -31.59 9.57 9.43
N ALA A 454 -31.34 8.32 9.05
CA ALA A 454 -30.54 7.39 9.83
C ALA A 454 -29.16 7.17 9.20
N PHE A 455 -28.20 6.75 10.03
CA PHE A 455 -26.81 6.49 9.64
C PHE A 455 -26.33 5.13 10.16
N LYS A 456 -27.14 4.08 9.95
CA LYS A 456 -26.90 2.73 10.48
C LYS A 456 -26.35 1.77 9.44
N VAL A 457 -26.65 2.00 8.17
CA VAL A 457 -26.18 1.18 7.06
C VAL A 457 -24.66 1.32 6.92
N VAL A 458 -23.99 0.19 6.87
CA VAL A 458 -22.57 0.09 6.55
C VAL A 458 -22.45 -0.62 5.21
N VAL A 459 -21.94 0.08 4.20
CA VAL A 459 -21.67 -0.48 2.87
C VAL A 459 -20.17 -0.59 2.63
N ASN A 460 -19.77 -1.60 1.86
CA ASN A 460 -18.42 -1.72 1.34
C ASN A 460 -18.41 -1.12 -0.06
N LEU A 461 -17.62 -0.07 -0.28
CA LEU A 461 -17.46 0.61 -1.58
C LEU A 461 -17.25 -0.40 -2.71
N SER A 462 -17.89 -0.19 -3.86
CA SER A 462 -17.97 -1.17 -4.95
C SER A 462 -16.60 -1.64 -5.44
N TRP A 463 -15.63 -0.74 -5.57
CA TRP A 463 -14.26 -1.01 -6.01
C TRP A 463 -13.34 -1.56 -4.91
N LYS A 464 -13.77 -1.61 -3.65
CA LYS A 464 -12.99 -2.21 -2.55
C LYS A 464 -13.30 -3.70 -2.34
N PRO A 465 -12.30 -4.51 -1.95
CA PRO A 465 -12.52 -5.91 -1.63
C PRO A 465 -13.43 -6.04 -0.42
N VAL A 466 -14.32 -7.06 -0.44
CA VAL A 466 -15.13 -7.40 0.74
C VAL A 466 -14.20 -8.05 1.76
N LYS A 467 -13.86 -7.34 2.83
CA LYS A 467 -13.19 -7.94 3.99
C LYS A 467 -14.12 -9.00 4.57
N LYS A 468 -13.80 -10.29 4.41
CA LYS A 468 -14.49 -11.35 5.15
C LYS A 468 -14.25 -11.09 6.64
N PRO A 469 -15.27 -11.13 7.51
CA PRO A 469 -15.05 -10.98 8.94
C PRO A 469 -14.11 -12.11 9.39
N ILE A 470 -12.95 -11.73 9.91
CA ILE A 470 -12.11 -12.64 10.70
C ILE A 470 -12.87 -12.82 12.00
N SER A 471 -13.46 -13.99 12.19
CA SER A 471 -13.98 -14.40 13.49
C SER A 471 -12.79 -14.58 14.45
N THR A 472 -12.41 -13.50 15.14
CA THR A 472 -11.60 -13.61 16.35
C THR A 472 -12.51 -14.11 17.47
N PRO A 473 -12.26 -15.28 18.08
CA PRO A 473 -12.98 -15.70 19.27
C PRO A 473 -12.59 -14.77 20.42
N LEU A 474 -13.57 -14.14 21.07
CA LEU A 474 -13.33 -13.53 22.38
C LEU A 474 -13.01 -14.63 23.41
N PRO A 475 -12.08 -14.41 24.35
CA PRO A 475 -11.89 -15.29 25.50
C PRO A 475 -13.08 -15.14 26.46
N GLN A 476 -13.84 -16.22 26.67
CA GLN A 476 -14.83 -16.32 27.75
C GLN A 476 -14.17 -16.88 29.00
N SER A 477 -14.29 -16.18 30.12
CA SER A 477 -13.94 -16.67 31.45
C SER A 477 -15.20 -16.90 32.30
N LEU A 478 -15.23 -18.09 32.93
CA LEU A 478 -15.80 -18.45 34.24
C LEU A 478 -17.32 -18.75 34.37
N SER A 479 -17.62 -20.03 34.13
CA SER A 479 -18.22 -21.03 35.04
C SER A 479 -19.46 -20.74 35.89
N SER A 480 -20.48 -21.60 35.72
CA SER A 480 -21.15 -22.30 36.84
C SER A 480 -21.85 -23.59 36.37
N THR A 481 -21.47 -24.70 37.01
CA THR A 481 -21.93 -26.10 36.84
C THR A 481 -23.35 -26.32 37.38
N THR A 482 -24.18 -27.14 36.71
CA THR A 482 -25.06 -28.15 37.35
C THR A 482 -25.54 -29.20 36.34
N VAL A 483 -25.69 -30.42 36.84
CA VAL A 483 -25.82 -31.73 36.16
C VAL A 483 -27.29 -32.19 36.10
N ASN A 484 -27.67 -33.02 35.10
CA ASN A 484 -28.57 -34.21 35.14
C ASN A 484 -29.11 -34.50 33.72
N THR A 485 -28.70 -35.55 32.98
CA THR A 485 -28.90 -37.03 33.04
C THR A 485 -30.04 -37.59 32.16
N ALA A 486 -29.72 -38.70 31.47
CA ALA A 486 -30.55 -39.75 30.82
C ALA A 486 -31.14 -39.45 29.41
N ALA A 487 -31.17 -40.36 28.42
CA ALA A 487 -30.65 -41.74 28.25
C ALA A 487 -30.72 -42.17 26.76
N SER A 488 -29.86 -43.14 26.39
CA SER A 488 -29.96 -44.27 25.42
C SER A 488 -30.46 -44.00 23.97
N THR A 489 -30.02 -44.64 22.89
CA THR A 489 -29.39 -45.94 22.52
C THR A 489 -28.60 -45.66 21.21
N GLY A 490 -27.43 -46.22 20.89
CA GLY A 490 -27.09 -47.63 20.74
C GLY A 490 -26.75 -47.91 19.26
N SER A 491 -25.47 -48.08 18.92
CA SER A 491 -24.91 -49.23 18.18
C SER A 491 -23.51 -48.92 17.64
N ALA A 492 -22.59 -49.84 17.95
CA ALA A 492 -21.21 -49.85 17.55
C ALA A 492 -21.03 -50.38 16.11
N ASN A 493 -19.95 -49.98 15.44
CA ASN A 493 -18.94 -50.94 14.98
C ASN A 493 -17.61 -50.24 14.63
N THR A 494 -16.57 -50.88 15.16
CA THR A 494 -15.12 -50.93 14.87
C THR A 494 -14.79 -50.85 13.37
N THR A 495 -13.63 -50.34 12.91
CA THR A 495 -12.23 -50.80 13.07
C THR A 495 -11.27 -49.67 12.60
N GLU A 496 -10.19 -49.33 13.32
CA GLU A 496 -8.77 -49.73 13.06
C GLU A 496 -8.28 -49.56 11.60
N ALA A 497 -7.07 -49.12 11.25
CA ALA A 497 -5.90 -48.57 11.93
C ALA A 497 -4.91 -48.06 10.84
N SER A 498 -4.01 -47.15 11.21
CA SER A 498 -2.58 -47.00 10.79
C SER A 498 -2.16 -47.26 9.32
N THR A 499 -1.35 -46.43 8.65
CA THR A 499 0.12 -46.31 8.86
C THR A 499 0.78 -45.36 7.83
N GLY A 500 1.94 -44.78 8.18
CA GLY A 500 3.15 -44.62 7.32
C GLY A 500 3.10 -43.57 6.20
N VAL A 501 3.72 -42.39 6.32
CA VAL A 501 5.17 -42.05 6.19
C VAL A 501 5.81 -42.57 4.89
N GLU A 502 6.12 -41.69 3.92
CA GLU A 502 7.50 -41.34 3.50
C GLU A 502 7.59 -40.44 2.24
N ASN A 503 8.74 -39.76 2.18
CA ASN A 503 9.21 -38.73 1.27
C ASN A 503 9.28 -39.10 -0.23
N SER A 504 9.24 -38.10 -1.13
CA SER A 504 10.42 -37.63 -1.89
C SER A 504 10.12 -36.73 -3.11
N SER A 505 10.89 -35.63 -3.16
CA SER A 505 11.61 -35.07 -4.32
C SER A 505 10.92 -34.61 -5.62
N THR A 506 11.05 -33.29 -5.84
CA THR A 506 11.54 -32.59 -7.07
C THR A 506 10.86 -32.80 -8.43
N LYS A 507 10.42 -31.69 -9.05
CA LYS A 507 11.08 -31.04 -10.23
C LYS A 507 10.29 -29.83 -10.72
N ARG A 508 10.95 -28.65 -10.72
CA ARG A 508 10.59 -27.49 -11.53
C ARG A 508 11.16 -27.68 -12.95
N LYS A 509 10.42 -27.23 -13.97
CA LYS A 509 10.95 -26.93 -15.31
C LYS A 509 10.69 -25.46 -15.63
N ALA A 510 11.71 -24.80 -16.14
CA ALA A 510 11.65 -23.53 -16.86
C ALA A 510 11.26 -23.77 -18.32
N ILE A 511 10.74 -22.75 -19.01
CA ILE A 511 11.00 -22.47 -20.44
C ILE A 511 10.64 -21.01 -20.75
N THR A 512 11.49 -20.47 -21.62
CA THR A 512 11.68 -19.13 -22.17
C THR A 512 10.55 -18.59 -23.06
N ALA A 513 10.63 -17.27 -23.33
CA ALA A 513 9.79 -16.50 -24.24
C ALA A 513 10.02 -16.79 -25.74
N PRO A 514 9.10 -16.34 -26.61
CA PRO A 514 9.45 -15.84 -27.93
C PRO A 514 8.99 -14.39 -28.16
N GLU A 515 9.77 -13.69 -28.97
CA GLU A 515 9.62 -12.31 -29.45
C GLU A 515 8.41 -12.11 -30.39
N GLY A 516 7.92 -10.86 -30.45
CA GLY A 516 7.26 -10.31 -31.63
C GLY A 516 5.82 -9.83 -31.43
N SER A 517 5.61 -8.56 -31.07
CA SER A 517 4.60 -7.67 -31.70
C SER A 517 4.57 -6.27 -31.03
N LYS A 518 4.44 -5.26 -31.89
CA LYS A 518 4.44 -3.81 -31.60
C LYS A 518 3.25 -3.35 -30.74
N PRO A 519 3.32 -2.16 -30.08
CA PRO A 519 2.39 -1.75 -29.05
C PRO A 519 1.07 -1.23 -29.64
N LYS A 520 -0.08 -1.63 -29.07
CA LYS A 520 -1.38 -1.01 -29.36
C LYS A 520 -1.77 -0.09 -28.20
N LYS A 521 -1.87 1.21 -28.51
CA LYS A 521 -2.59 2.21 -27.72
C LYS A 521 -4.07 1.79 -27.63
N GLU A 522 -4.59 1.59 -26.43
CA GLU A 522 -6.03 1.41 -26.20
C GLU A 522 -6.65 2.74 -25.77
N ILE A 523 -7.42 3.34 -26.69
CA ILE A 523 -8.38 4.40 -26.38
C ILE A 523 -9.66 3.69 -25.93
N ARG A 524 -10.07 3.88 -24.68
CA ARG A 524 -11.36 3.40 -24.15
C ARG A 524 -12.50 4.09 -24.91
N GLN A 525 -13.16 3.35 -25.80
CA GLN A 525 -14.41 3.81 -26.42
C GLN A 525 -15.57 3.58 -25.46
N VAL A 526 -16.27 4.67 -25.14
CA VAL A 526 -17.53 4.71 -24.38
C VAL A 526 -18.63 4.13 -25.28
N TYR A 527 -19.29 3.07 -24.83
CA TYR A 527 -20.41 2.46 -25.55
C TYR A 527 -21.68 3.31 -25.41
N ALA A 528 -22.30 3.64 -26.55
CA ALA A 528 -23.68 4.09 -26.66
C ALA A 528 -24.50 3.02 -27.42
N PRO A 529 -25.71 2.63 -26.96
CA PRO A 529 -26.49 1.55 -27.57
C PRO A 529 -27.17 1.99 -28.88
N PRO A 530 -27.37 1.10 -29.87
CA PRO A 530 -27.93 1.48 -31.17
C PRO A 530 -29.47 1.49 -31.16
N SER A 531 -30.03 2.56 -31.71
CA SER A 531 -31.44 2.71 -32.07
C SER A 531 -31.69 2.30 -33.53
N GLY A 532 -32.76 1.54 -33.82
CA GLY A 532 -33.31 1.47 -35.18
C GLY A 532 -34.03 0.17 -35.55
N LYS A 533 -35.31 0.29 -35.92
CA LYS A 533 -36.25 -0.76 -36.32
C LYS A 533 -36.06 -1.14 -37.79
N PHE A 534 -36.02 -2.44 -38.12
CA PHE A 534 -36.60 -3.00 -39.35
C PHE A 534 -37.19 -4.38 -39.08
N SER A 535 -38.38 -4.57 -39.64
CA SER A 535 -39.32 -5.70 -39.57
C SER A 535 -38.92 -6.89 -40.45
N ALA A 536 -39.26 -8.11 -40.02
CA ALA A 536 -40.31 -8.95 -40.64
C ALA A 536 -40.12 -10.46 -40.35
N ASN A 537 -41.09 -11.01 -39.61
CA ASN A 537 -41.77 -12.30 -39.72
C ASN A 537 -40.99 -13.57 -40.15
N ILE A 538 -41.02 -14.59 -39.29
CA ILE A 538 -41.57 -15.93 -39.60
C ILE A 538 -42.19 -16.52 -38.32
N THR A 539 -43.48 -16.83 -38.45
CA THR A 539 -44.41 -17.63 -37.63
C THR A 539 -44.02 -19.13 -37.68
N THR A 540 -44.39 -20.11 -36.84
CA THR A 540 -45.56 -20.37 -35.98
C THR A 540 -45.31 -21.68 -35.21
N ASN A 541 -45.88 -21.80 -34.01
CA ASN A 541 -46.47 -23.00 -33.34
C ASN A 541 -45.57 -24.22 -33.05
N TYR A 542 -45.62 -24.84 -31.87
CA TYR A 542 -46.75 -25.53 -31.22
C TYR A 542 -46.61 -25.44 -29.68
N LEU A 543 -47.65 -25.01 -28.94
CA LEU A 543 -48.58 -25.83 -28.11
C LEU A 543 -47.86 -26.62 -26.99
N ASN A 544 -48.32 -26.75 -25.75
CA ASN A 544 -49.52 -26.41 -24.98
C ASN A 544 -49.05 -26.64 -23.51
N ASN A 545 -49.33 -25.75 -22.54
CA ASN A 545 -50.49 -25.87 -21.65
C ASN A 545 -50.33 -26.95 -20.56
N PHE A 546 -50.24 -26.55 -19.28
CA PHE A 546 -51.32 -26.71 -18.29
C PHE A 546 -50.85 -26.42 -16.84
N ARG A 547 -51.64 -25.53 -16.20
CA ARG A 547 -52.18 -25.52 -14.82
C ARG A 547 -51.45 -26.33 -13.73
N GLY A 548 -51.33 -25.87 -12.49
CA GLY A 548 -51.98 -24.75 -11.82
C GLY A 548 -52.39 -25.12 -10.39
N GLY A 549 -52.45 -24.11 -9.52
CA GLY A 549 -53.21 -24.09 -8.26
C GLY A 549 -52.60 -24.85 -7.08
N ARG A 550 -52.95 -24.57 -5.82
CA ARG A 550 -53.74 -23.51 -5.17
C ARG A 550 -53.64 -23.84 -3.67
N GLY A 551 -53.58 -22.84 -2.80
CA GLY A 551 -53.73 -23.04 -1.37
C GLY A 551 -53.95 -21.69 -0.69
N SER A 552 -55.14 -21.47 -0.15
CA SER A 552 -55.74 -20.18 0.19
C SER A 552 -56.19 -20.17 1.65
N TYR A 553 -56.55 -18.96 2.12
CA TYR A 553 -57.38 -18.60 3.28
C TYR A 553 -56.64 -18.50 4.64
N PHE A 554 -56.93 -17.59 5.59
CA PHE A 554 -58.11 -16.80 6.01
C PHE A 554 -57.63 -15.46 6.65
N ARG A 555 -58.18 -14.27 6.35
CA ARG A 555 -59.25 -13.50 7.06
C ARG A 555 -59.08 -13.28 8.58
N GLY A 556 -59.12 -12.02 9.03
CA GLY A 556 -59.65 -11.65 10.37
C GLY A 556 -59.12 -10.35 11.00
N ASN A 557 -59.91 -9.26 10.92
CA ASN A 557 -59.84 -8.04 11.75
C ASN A 557 -59.93 -8.36 13.27
N PHE A 558 -59.40 -7.50 14.16
CA PHE A 558 -60.16 -6.88 15.26
C PHE A 558 -59.40 -5.73 15.97
N ARG A 559 -60.19 -4.77 16.47
CA ARG A 559 -59.87 -3.47 17.11
C ARG A 559 -59.47 -3.56 18.59
N GLY A 560 -58.87 -2.47 19.12
CA GLY A 560 -58.98 -2.02 20.52
C GLY A 560 -57.69 -1.35 21.05
N GLN A 561 -57.58 -0.01 21.16
CA GLN A 561 -57.80 0.81 22.37
C GLN A 561 -57.08 0.23 23.62
N GLY A 562 -56.09 0.85 24.27
CA GLY A 562 -56.03 2.19 24.88
C GLY A 562 -55.54 2.04 26.35
N PHE A 563 -55.11 3.14 26.99
CA PHE A 563 -54.58 3.32 28.38
C PHE A 563 -53.04 3.26 28.55
N ARG A 564 -52.34 4.38 28.81
CA ARG A 564 -52.23 5.25 30.01
C ARG A 564 -51.55 4.59 31.22
N GLY A 565 -50.31 5.03 31.48
CA GLY A 565 -49.93 5.72 32.73
C GLY A 565 -49.35 4.88 33.87
N GLY A 566 -48.25 5.37 34.44
CA GLY A 566 -47.98 5.23 35.87
C GLY A 566 -46.56 4.88 36.29
N ARG A 567 -45.81 5.94 36.65
CA ARG A 567 -44.64 6.00 37.54
C ARG A 567 -43.33 5.34 37.11
#